data_AF-A0A2N1WAK6-F1
#
_entry.id   AF-A0A2N1WAK6-F1
#
_cell.length_a   1.000
_cell.length_b   1.000
_cell.length_c   1.000
_cell.angle_alpha   90.00
_cell.angle_beta   90.00
_cell.angle_gamma   90.00
#
_symmetry.space_group_name_H-M   'P 1'
#
loop_
_entity.id
_entity.type
_entity.pdbx_description
1 polymer ?
#
loop_
_entity_poly.entity_id
_entity_poly.type
_entity_poly.pdbx_seq_one_letter_code
_entity_poly.pdbx_strand_id
1 'polypeptide(L)'
;MLASLGLILILGGVVAVPRLMHRLDFFRIGAVEIVGARFLEEAEVVRRLGLPDDADILQPLAPLQGAAEAIPGVEAATVTRRWPATLRVELVETRPVAMTQQE
;
A
#
# COMPACT_ATOMS: atom_id res chain seq x y z
N MET A 1 38.67 -12.46 14.59
CA MET A 1 38.21 -12.82 13.23
C MET A 1 36.87 -13.57 13.22
N LEU A 2 36.67 -14.61 14.04
CA LEU A 2 35.39 -15.35 14.09
C LEU A 2 34.18 -14.49 14.51
N ALA A 3 34.35 -13.60 15.50
CA ALA A 3 33.28 -12.67 15.93
C ALA A 3 32.86 -11.70 14.81
N SER A 4 33.81 -11.29 13.97
CA SER A 4 33.60 -10.39 12.83
C SER A 4 32.78 -11.08 11.73
N LEU A 5 33.07 -12.36 11.46
CA LEU A 5 32.35 -13.15 10.46
C LEU A 5 30.91 -13.45 10.90
N GLY A 6 30.71 -13.76 12.19
CA GLY A 6 29.37 -13.93 12.77
C GLY A 6 28.53 -12.65 12.68
N LEU A 7 29.14 -11.49 12.98
CA LEU A 7 28.45 -10.21 12.88
C LEU A 7 28.06 -9.87 11.44
N ILE A 8 28.94 -10.12 10.46
CA ILE A 8 28.65 -9.91 9.03
C ILE A 8 27.53 -10.83 8.54
N LEU A 9 27.52 -12.09 8.98
CA LEU A 9 26.44 -13.04 8.66
C LEU A 9 25.09 -12.59 9.24
N ILE A 10 25.07 -12.11 10.49
CA ILE A 10 23.85 -11.61 11.13
C ILE A 10 23.36 -10.34 10.43
N LEU A 11 24.25 -9.36 10.20
CA LEU A 11 23.90 -8.09 9.56
C LEU A 11 23.48 -8.29 8.10
N GLY A 12 24.18 -9.16 7.38
CA GLY A 12 23.85 -9.55 6.01
C GLY A 12 22.52 -10.30 5.93
N GLY A 13 22.25 -11.22 6.87
CA GLY A 13 20.97 -11.92 6.97
C GLY A 13 19.80 -10.97 7.23
N VAL A 14 19.94 -10.03 8.16
CA VAL A 14 18.89 -9.05 8.50
C VAL A 14 18.51 -8.16 7.31
N VAL A 15 19.44 -7.85 6.40
CA VAL A 15 19.16 -7.01 5.22
C VAL A 15 18.77 -7.85 3.99
N ALA A 16 19.41 -8.98 3.77
CA ALA A 16 19.19 -9.81 2.58
C ALA A 16 17.92 -10.65 2.67
N VAL A 17 17.55 -11.13 3.85
CA VAL A 17 16.37 -11.99 4.04
C VAL A 17 15.08 -11.25 3.68
N PRO A 18 14.77 -10.04 4.20
CA PRO A 18 13.55 -9.32 3.83
C PRO A 18 13.48 -9.06 2.32
N ARG A 19 14.61 -8.70 1.71
CA ARG A 19 14.71 -8.39 0.29
C ARG A 19 14.46 -9.61 -0.60
N LEU A 20 14.87 -10.79 -0.17
CA LEU A 20 14.61 -12.04 -0.87
C LEU A 20 13.17 -12.52 -0.64
N MET A 21 12.61 -12.28 0.54
CA MET A 21 11.21 -12.59 0.86
C MET A 21 10.22 -11.78 0.02
N HIS A 22 10.54 -10.53 -0.34
CA HIS A 22 9.71 -9.70 -1.23
C HIS A 22 9.51 -10.28 -2.64
N ARG A 23 10.25 -11.32 -3.02
CA ARG A 23 10.12 -11.96 -4.33
C ARG A 23 9.21 -13.19 -4.34
N LEU A 24 8.75 -13.64 -3.17
CA LEU A 24 7.88 -14.80 -3.08
C LEU A 24 6.44 -14.36 -3.41
N ASP A 25 5.77 -15.09 -4.30
CA ASP A 25 4.40 -14.77 -4.74
C ASP A 25 3.39 -14.67 -3.59
N PHE A 26 3.69 -15.29 -2.45
CA PHE A 26 2.87 -15.21 -1.23
C PHE A 26 2.74 -13.79 -0.66
N PHE A 27 3.74 -12.92 -0.87
CA PHE A 27 3.75 -11.56 -0.32
C PHE A 27 3.40 -10.48 -1.35
N ARG A 28 3.24 -10.85 -2.63
CA ARG A 28 2.74 -9.91 -3.65
C ARG A 28 1.33 -9.48 -3.31
N ILE A 29 1.02 -8.21 -3.53
CA ILE A 29 -0.34 -7.71 -3.37
C ILE A 29 -1.21 -8.35 -4.46
N GLY A 30 -2.05 -9.29 -4.06
CA GLY A 30 -2.95 -10.01 -4.96
C GLY A 30 -4.29 -9.30 -5.16
N ALA A 31 -4.70 -8.44 -4.22
CA ALA A 31 -5.93 -7.67 -4.31
C ALA A 31 -5.85 -6.35 -3.52
N VAL A 32 -6.60 -5.36 -4.01
CA VAL A 32 -6.85 -4.10 -3.29
C VAL A 32 -8.35 -3.97 -3.08
N GLU A 33 -8.79 -3.95 -1.82
CA GLU A 33 -10.18 -3.78 -1.42
C GLU A 33 -10.40 -2.30 -1.07
N ILE A 34 -11.23 -1.61 -1.86
CA ILE A 34 -11.62 -0.22 -1.58
C ILE A 34 -12.93 -0.23 -0.81
N VAL A 35 -12.98 0.53 0.29
CA VAL A 35 -14.14 0.60 1.18
C VAL A 35 -14.49 2.06 1.44
N GLY A 36 -15.78 2.38 1.36
CA GLY A 36 -16.26 3.74 1.61
C GLY A 36 -16.24 4.66 0.37
N ALA A 37 -15.78 4.16 -0.78
CA ALA A 37 -15.95 4.84 -2.05
C ALA A 37 -17.45 4.87 -2.43
N ARG A 38 -18.00 6.06 -2.67
CA ARG A 38 -19.40 6.28 -3.08
C ARG A 38 -19.48 7.10 -4.36
N PHE A 39 -18.64 8.12 -4.47
CA PHE A 39 -18.54 8.99 -5.63
C PHE A 39 -17.25 8.75 -6.41
N LEU A 40 -16.18 8.27 -5.75
CA LEU A 40 -14.93 7.93 -6.41
C LEU A 40 -15.03 6.56 -7.10
N GLU A 41 -14.43 6.46 -8.29
CA GLU A 41 -14.28 5.19 -8.99
C GLU A 41 -13.15 4.37 -8.35
N GLU A 42 -13.44 3.15 -7.91
CA GLU A 42 -12.45 2.29 -7.24
C GLU A 42 -11.21 2.05 -8.10
N ALA A 43 -11.37 1.88 -9.42
CA ALA A 43 -10.25 1.70 -10.34
C ALA A 43 -9.35 2.94 -10.40
N GLU A 44 -9.91 4.15 -10.34
CA GLU A 44 -9.12 5.38 -10.27
C GLU A 44 -8.39 5.51 -8.94
N VAL A 45 -9.04 5.13 -7.84
CA VAL A 45 -8.38 5.08 -6.52
C VAL A 45 -7.16 4.16 -6.58
N VAL A 46 -7.31 2.94 -7.10
CA VAL A 46 -6.20 1.99 -7.23
C VAL A 46 -5.08 2.54 -8.12
N ARG A 47 -5.42 3.20 -9.25
CA ARG A 47 -4.43 3.86 -10.11
C ARG A 47 -3.66 4.95 -9.35
N ARG A 48 -4.35 5.77 -8.55
CA ARG A 48 -3.73 6.89 -7.81
C ARG A 48 -2.92 6.45 -6.60
N LEU A 49 -3.17 5.26 -6.05
CA LEU A 49 -2.28 4.67 -5.05
C LEU A 49 -0.86 4.45 -5.60
N GLY A 50 -0.70 4.35 -6.93
CA GLY A 50 0.63 4.28 -7.57
C GLY A 50 1.40 3.01 -7.19
N LEU A 51 0.69 1.91 -6.94
CA LEU A 51 1.30 0.63 -6.63
C LEU A 51 2.08 0.11 -7.85
N PRO A 52 3.38 -0.19 -7.71
CA PRO A 52 4.11 -0.87 -8.79
C PRO A 52 3.61 -2.31 -8.96
N ASP A 53 3.79 -2.88 -10.15
CA ASP A 53 3.34 -4.25 -10.48
C ASP A 53 3.98 -5.33 -9.60
N ASP A 54 5.15 -5.04 -9.01
CA ASP A 54 5.88 -5.90 -8.09
C ASP A 54 5.70 -5.50 -6.61
N ALA A 55 4.66 -4.71 -6.30
CA ALA A 55 4.39 -4.28 -4.94
C ALA A 55 4.08 -5.46 -4.00
N ASP A 56 4.65 -5.36 -2.80
CA ASP A 56 4.61 -6.40 -1.77
C ASP A 56 3.88 -5.89 -0.53
N ILE A 57 3.13 -6.77 0.16
CA ILE A 57 2.38 -6.41 1.36
C ILE A 57 3.27 -5.89 2.49
N LEU A 58 4.55 -6.25 2.54
CA LEU A 58 5.50 -5.87 3.59
C LEU A 58 5.99 -4.42 3.44
N GLN A 59 5.73 -3.76 2.31
CA GLN A 59 6.12 -2.37 2.11
C GLN A 59 5.48 -1.44 3.15
N PRO A 60 6.11 -0.31 3.52
CA PRO A 60 5.52 0.65 4.45
C PRO A 60 4.14 1.13 3.96
N LEU A 61 3.16 1.23 4.87
CA LEU A 61 1.80 1.66 4.52
C LEU A 61 1.64 3.19 4.52
N ALA A 62 2.47 3.92 5.26
CA ALA A 62 2.37 5.37 5.38
C ALA A 62 2.42 6.10 4.02
N PRO A 63 3.31 5.73 3.07
CA PRO A 63 3.29 6.32 1.73
C PRO A 63 1.98 6.05 0.97
N LEU A 64 1.41 4.85 1.10
CA LEU A 64 0.14 4.49 0.48
C LEU A 64 -1.04 5.25 1.09
N GLN A 65 -1.03 5.42 2.41
CA GLN A 65 -2.02 6.23 3.10
C GLN A 65 -1.95 7.69 2.65
N GLY A 66 -0.74 8.26 2.60
CA GLY A 66 -0.55 9.62 2.07
C GLY A 66 -0.99 9.76 0.61
N ALA A 67 -0.73 8.75 -0.23
CA ALA A 67 -1.21 8.74 -1.62
C ALA A 67 -2.74 8.68 -1.69
N ALA A 68 -3.39 7.88 -0.84
CA ALA A 68 -4.84 7.78 -0.76
C ALA A 68 -5.50 9.07 -0.26
N GLU A 69 -4.92 9.71 0.76
CA GLU A 69 -5.37 11.01 1.29
C GLU A 69 -5.18 12.16 0.28
N ALA A 70 -4.20 12.05 -0.62
CA ALA A 70 -3.97 13.03 -1.67
C ALA A 70 -4.96 12.95 -2.84
N ILE A 71 -5.86 11.96 -2.86
CA ILE A 71 -6.89 11.82 -3.90
C ILE A 71 -7.94 12.94 -3.71
N PRO A 72 -8.23 13.76 -4.73
CA PRO A 72 -9.27 14.78 -4.67
C PRO A 72 -10.62 14.17 -4.29
N GLY A 73 -11.29 14.77 -3.31
CA GLY A 73 -12.55 14.26 -2.77
C GLY A 73 -12.39 13.26 -1.62
N VAL A 74 -11.16 12.90 -1.22
CA VAL A 74 -10.90 12.14 0.01
C VAL A 74 -10.65 13.13 1.17
N GLU A 75 -11.43 12.98 2.24
CA GLU A 75 -11.24 13.69 3.52
C GLU A 75 -10.23 12.98 4.41
N ALA A 76 -10.29 11.65 4.45
CA ALA A 76 -9.35 10.82 5.20
C ALA A 76 -9.22 9.43 4.54
N ALA A 77 -8.06 8.80 4.68
CA ALA A 77 -7.86 7.42 4.26
C ALA A 77 -7.14 6.61 5.32
N THR A 78 -7.44 5.32 5.40
CA THR A 78 -6.71 4.36 6.23
C THR A 78 -6.34 3.15 5.40
N VAL A 79 -5.06 2.79 5.39
CA VAL A 79 -4.56 1.62 4.67
C VAL A 79 -4.16 0.55 5.69
N THR A 80 -4.75 -0.63 5.56
CA THR A 80 -4.44 -1.78 6.41
C THR A 80 -4.11 -3.02 5.60
N ARG A 81 -3.36 -3.93 6.21
CA ARG A 81 -3.07 -5.24 5.61
C ARG A 81 -4.16 -6.22 6.02
N ARG A 82 -4.75 -6.88 5.02
CA ARG A 82 -5.69 -7.97 5.22
C ARG A 82 -5.08 -9.26 4.68
N TRP A 83 -4.88 -10.22 5.59
CA TRP A 83 -4.31 -11.52 5.23
C TRP A 83 -5.21 -12.26 4.21
N PRO A 84 -4.63 -13.02 3.26
CA PRO A 84 -3.20 -13.29 3.11
C PRO A 84 -2.40 -12.24 2.30
N ALA A 85 -2.98 -11.65 1.26
CA ALA A 85 -2.26 -10.86 0.25
C ALA A 85 -3.07 -9.62 -0.22
N THR A 86 -3.88 -9.05 0.67
CA THR A 86 -4.84 -7.99 0.33
C THR A 86 -4.48 -6.70 1.06
N LEU A 87 -4.50 -5.58 0.34
CA LEU A 87 -4.54 -4.26 0.96
C LEU A 87 -5.99 -3.79 1.06
N ARG A 88 -6.39 -3.35 2.25
CA ARG A 88 -7.68 -2.69 2.45
C ARG A 88 -7.46 -1.20 2.56
N VAL A 89 -8.15 -0.44 1.73
CA VAL A 89 -8.11 1.02 1.71
C VAL A 89 -9.49 1.53 2.08
N GLU A 90 -9.60 2.07 3.27
CA GLU A 90 -10.83 2.70 3.77
C GLU A 90 -10.75 4.19 3.48
N LEU A 91 -11.73 4.69 2.73
CA LEU A 91 -11.83 6.10 2.34
C LEU A 91 -13.02 6.76 3.03
N VAL A 92 -12.81 7.98 3.51
CA VAL A 92 -13.87 8.90 3.88
C VAL A 92 -13.91 9.97 2.80
N GLU A 93 -14.99 10.01 2.03
CA GLU A 93 -15.16 11.01 0.97
C GLU A 93 -15.71 12.32 1.52
N THR A 94 -15.18 13.44 1.02
CA THR A 94 -15.73 14.78 1.25
C THR A 94 -17.16 14.82 0.70
N ARG A 95 -18.11 15.30 1.50
CA ARG A 95 -19.50 15.45 1.04
C ARG A 95 -19.55 16.46 -0.11
N PRO A 96 -20.04 16.10 -1.30
CA PRO A 96 -20.16 17.04 -2.40
C PRO A 96 -21.22 18.09 -2.05
N VAL A 97 -20.81 19.34 -1.84
CA VAL A 97 -21.72 20.48 -1.57
C VAL A 97 -22.16 21.21 -2.83
N ALA A 98 -21.55 20.92 -3.98
CA ALA A 98 -22.02 21.30 -5.30
C ALA A 98 -21.38 20.37 -6.34
N MET A 99 -22.18 19.71 -7.18
CA MET A 99 -21.67 18.99 -8.34
C MET A 99 -21.39 20.01 -9.45
N THR A 100 -20.13 20.41 -9.62
CA THR A 100 -19.74 21.15 -10.82
C THR A 100 -19.49 20.13 -11.92
N GLN A 101 -20.29 20.12 -12.99
CA GLN A 101 -19.97 19.35 -14.19
C GLN A 101 -18.63 19.83 -14.73
N GLN A 102 -17.62 18.96 -14.73
CA GLN A 102 -16.39 19.20 -15.48
C GLN A 102 -16.49 18.36 -16.76
N GLU A 103 -16.67 19.08 -17.88
CA GLU A 103 -16.62 18.58 -19.26
C GLU A 103 -15.19 18.26 -19.68
#